data_AF-A0A965N9U2-F1
#
_entry.id   AF-A0A965N9U2-F1
#
_cell.length_a   1.000
_cell.length_b   1.000
_cell.length_c   1.000
_cell.angle_alpha   90.00
_cell.angle_beta   90.00
_cell.angle_gamma   90.00
#
_symmetry.space_group_name_H-M   'P 1'
#
loop_
_entity.id
_entity.type
_entity.pdbx_description
1 polymer ?
#
loop_
_entity_poly.entity_id
_entity_poly.type
_entity_poly.pdbx_seq_one_letter_code
_entity_poly.pdbx_strand_id
1 'polypeptide(L)'
;MMRKKHNVLMEGDEPLGGRWNFDDENRKPYSKKGPGLIPPPLFIEPDEITQKVIQEVQEKFTDHPGELDDFVWPVTRKDALLALDDFLQNRLIHFGEYQDAMWTQTPFG
;
A
#
# COMPACT_ATOMS: atom_id res chain seq x y z
N MET A 1 7.65 17.14 18.59
CA MET A 1 6.70 16.66 17.54
C MET A 1 7.49 16.05 16.39
N MET A 2 7.06 14.91 15.83
CA MET A 2 7.84 14.17 14.82
C MET A 2 8.05 14.94 13.51
N ARG A 3 7.04 15.68 13.01
CA ARG A 3 7.19 16.55 11.83
C ARG A 3 8.33 17.57 11.97
N LYS A 4 8.39 18.29 13.09
CA LYS A 4 9.47 19.25 13.40
C LYS A 4 10.85 18.59 13.44
N LYS A 5 10.95 17.41 14.08
CA LYS A 5 12.23 16.67 14.19
C LYS A 5 12.79 16.26 12.82
N HIS A 6 11.92 15.86 11.89
CA HIS A 6 12.31 15.32 10.59
C HIS A 6 12.16 16.32 9.44
N ASN A 7 11.70 17.55 9.72
CA ASN A 7 11.42 18.60 8.74
C ASN A 7 10.49 18.13 7.60
N VAL A 8 9.47 17.33 7.91
CA VAL A 8 8.54 16.78 6.92
C VAL A 8 7.28 17.66 6.82
N LEU A 9 7.03 18.20 5.61
CA LEU A 9 5.94 19.11 5.30
C LEU A 9 5.96 20.36 6.21
N MET A 10 7.11 20.98 6.45
CA MET A 10 7.24 22.14 7.34
C MET A 10 7.58 23.41 6.53
N GLU A 11 7.11 24.57 7.00
CA GLU A 11 7.54 25.88 6.56
C GLU A 11 8.12 26.63 7.77
N GLY A 12 9.43 26.50 7.97
CA GLY A 12 10.08 26.91 9.22
C GLY A 12 9.55 26.10 10.42
N ASP A 13 9.05 26.80 11.43
CA ASP A 13 8.49 26.19 12.64
C ASP A 13 7.01 25.82 12.53
N GLU A 14 6.34 26.21 11.44
CA GLU A 14 4.91 26.02 11.20
C GLU A 14 4.64 24.90 10.18
N PRO A 15 3.49 24.22 10.26
CA PRO A 15 3.15 23.19 9.29
C PRO A 15 2.89 23.80 7.91
N LEU A 16 3.46 23.20 6.86
CA LEU A 16 3.10 23.53 5.48
C LEU A 16 1.58 23.40 5.30
N GLY A 17 0.94 24.41 4.72
CA GLY A 17 -0.51 24.49 4.55
C GLY A 17 -1.29 24.94 5.80
N GLY A 18 -0.60 25.40 6.86
CA GLY A 18 -1.20 26.06 8.02
C GLY A 18 -1.96 25.15 8.99
N ARG A 19 -2.03 23.84 8.72
CA ARG A 19 -2.71 22.84 9.57
C ARG A 19 -1.81 21.65 9.84
N TRP A 20 -1.91 21.11 11.06
CA TRP A 20 -1.16 19.93 11.46
C TRP A 20 -1.71 18.63 10.87
N ASN A 21 -3.03 18.59 10.58
CA ASN A 21 -3.75 17.42 10.11
C ASN A 21 -4.88 17.82 9.13
N PHE A 22 -5.13 16.96 8.16
CA PHE A 22 -6.19 17.04 7.13
C PHE A 22 -7.10 15.79 7.14
N ASP A 23 -7.05 14.95 8.19
CA ASP A 23 -7.79 13.68 8.32
C ASP A 23 -9.30 13.78 8.03
N ASP A 24 -9.93 14.88 8.44
CA ASP A 24 -11.36 15.11 8.22
C ASP A 24 -11.73 15.19 6.72
N GLU A 25 -10.75 15.44 5.85
CA GLU A 25 -10.94 15.52 4.39
C GLU A 25 -10.75 14.15 3.69
N ASN A 26 -10.26 13.13 4.40
CA ASN A 26 -9.86 11.83 3.84
C ASN A 26 -10.97 10.75 3.84
N ARG A 27 -12.24 11.17 3.82
CA ARG A 27 -13.39 10.30 4.12
C ARG A 27 -14.39 10.20 2.98
N LYS A 28 -14.01 10.49 1.73
CA LYS A 28 -14.96 10.44 0.62
C LYS A 28 -15.28 8.99 0.26
N PRO A 29 -16.58 8.64 0.13
CA PRO A 29 -16.95 7.32 -0.34
C PRO A 29 -16.70 7.19 -1.84
N TYR A 30 -16.57 5.96 -2.32
CA TYR A 30 -16.69 5.68 -3.75
C TYR A 30 -18.05 6.07 -4.29
N SER A 31 -18.11 6.35 -5.59
CA SER A 31 -19.38 6.60 -6.28
C SER A 31 -20.30 5.38 -6.19
N LYS A 32 -21.61 5.55 -6.43
CA LYS A 32 -22.55 4.41 -6.53
C LYS A 32 -22.19 3.40 -7.63
N LYS A 33 -21.36 3.80 -8.60
CA LYS A 33 -20.84 2.94 -9.67
C LYS A 33 -19.52 2.25 -9.30
N GLY A 34 -19.03 2.45 -8.06
CA GLY A 34 -17.74 1.99 -7.59
C GLY A 34 -16.60 2.96 -7.90
N PRO A 35 -15.35 2.54 -7.63
CA PRO A 35 -14.14 3.34 -7.88
C PRO A 35 -13.77 3.48 -9.36
N GLY A 36 -14.43 2.73 -10.25
CA GLY A 36 -13.92 2.54 -11.61
C GLY A 36 -12.76 1.53 -11.63
N LEU A 37 -11.85 1.68 -12.60
CA LEU A 37 -10.66 0.83 -12.70
C LEU A 37 -9.60 1.33 -11.73
N ILE A 38 -9.26 0.50 -10.74
CA ILE A 38 -8.07 0.68 -9.90
C ILE A 38 -7.01 -0.29 -10.45
N PRO A 39 -5.87 0.20 -10.98
CA PRO A 39 -4.78 -0.69 -11.38
C PRO A 39 -4.37 -1.59 -10.21
N PRO A 40 -3.95 -2.85 -10.42
CA PRO A 40 -3.31 -3.64 -9.37
C PRO A 40 -2.00 -2.95 -8.92
N PRO A 41 -1.53 -3.20 -7.69
CA PRO A 41 -0.20 -2.73 -7.30
C PRO A 41 0.85 -3.52 -8.08
N LEU A 42 2.10 -3.05 -8.05
CA LEU A 42 3.21 -3.82 -8.58
C LEU A 42 3.30 -5.21 -7.91
N PHE A 43 3.19 -6.26 -8.72
CA PHE A 43 3.40 -7.64 -8.31
C PHE A 43 4.82 -8.09 -8.67
N ILE A 44 5.45 -8.81 -7.74
CA ILE A 44 6.81 -9.33 -7.88
C ILE A 44 6.76 -10.84 -7.79
N GLU A 45 7.09 -11.51 -8.90
CA GLU A 45 7.12 -12.98 -8.95
C GLU A 45 8.20 -13.55 -8.00
N PRO A 46 7.91 -14.65 -7.28
CA PRO A 46 8.87 -15.32 -6.42
C PRO A 46 10.13 -15.78 -7.17
N ASP A 47 11.30 -15.39 -6.68
CA ASP A 47 12.58 -15.92 -7.18
C ASP A 47 12.84 -17.35 -6.66
N GLU A 48 13.95 -17.96 -7.11
CA GLU A 48 14.30 -19.34 -6.73
C GLU A 48 14.41 -19.54 -5.21
N ILE A 49 14.86 -18.52 -4.47
CA ILE A 49 14.99 -18.59 -3.00
C ILE A 49 13.59 -18.57 -2.39
N THR A 50 12.74 -17.66 -2.83
CA THR A 50 11.37 -17.47 -2.35
C THR A 50 10.52 -18.71 -2.64
N GLN A 51 10.64 -19.31 -3.84
CA GLN A 51 9.95 -20.54 -4.19
C GLN A 51 10.33 -21.72 -3.28
N LYS A 52 11.62 -21.87 -2.96
CA LYS A 52 12.07 -22.90 -2.00
C LYS A 52 11.46 -22.69 -0.62
N VAL A 53 11.42 -21.44 -0.15
CA VAL A 53 10.82 -21.11 1.15
C VAL A 53 9.30 -21.35 1.13
N ILE A 54 8.60 -21.01 0.04
CA ILE A 54 7.17 -21.29 -0.12
C ILE A 54 6.91 -22.79 0.03
N GLN A 55 7.69 -23.62 -0.67
CA GLN A 55 7.57 -25.08 -0.55
C GLN A 55 7.81 -25.56 0.90
N GLU A 56 8.86 -25.08 1.56
CA GLU A 56 9.14 -25.45 2.95
C GLU A 56 8.01 -25.06 3.91
N VAL A 57 7.38 -23.90 3.69
CA VAL A 57 6.25 -23.46 4.50
C VAL A 57 5.02 -24.33 4.27
N GLN A 58 4.72 -24.66 3.01
CA GLN A 58 3.62 -25.56 2.64
C GLN A 58 3.77 -26.95 3.29
N GLU A 59 5.00 -27.48 3.35
CA GLU A 59 5.26 -28.81 3.94
C GLU A 59 5.20 -28.81 5.47
N LYS A 60 5.65 -27.72 6.13
CA LYS A 60 5.81 -27.67 7.59
C LYS A 60 4.60 -27.12 8.33
N PHE A 61 3.80 -26.27 7.68
CA PHE A 61 2.73 -25.51 8.32
C PHE A 61 1.38 -25.74 7.63
N THR A 62 1.04 -27.00 7.39
CA THR A 62 -0.14 -27.41 6.61
C THR A 62 -1.48 -26.94 7.20
N ASP A 63 -1.53 -26.69 8.50
CA ASP A 63 -2.77 -26.36 9.22
C ASP A 63 -2.89 -24.86 9.53
N HIS A 64 -1.97 -24.04 9.02
CA HIS A 64 -2.04 -22.58 9.19
C HIS A 64 -3.07 -21.96 8.22
N PRO A 65 -3.83 -20.95 8.65
CA PRO A 65 -4.76 -20.26 7.77
C PRO A 65 -4.03 -19.45 6.69
N GLY A 66 -4.51 -19.52 5.45
CA GLY A 66 -3.99 -18.77 4.31
C GLY A 66 -3.63 -19.67 3.12
N GLU A 67 -3.35 -19.05 1.98
CA GLU A 67 -2.91 -19.70 0.74
C GLU A 67 -1.63 -19.02 0.24
N LEU A 68 -0.76 -19.78 -0.45
CA LEU A 68 0.54 -19.30 -0.94
C LEU A 68 0.62 -19.24 -2.47
N ASP A 69 -0.45 -19.63 -3.17
CA ASP A 69 -0.48 -19.76 -4.64
C ASP A 69 -0.29 -18.40 -5.34
N ASP A 70 -0.71 -17.31 -4.70
CA ASP A 70 -0.64 -15.93 -5.22
C ASP A 70 0.42 -15.07 -4.49
N PHE A 71 1.52 -15.67 -4.02
CA PHE A 71 2.58 -14.90 -3.35
C PHE A 71 3.27 -13.95 -4.34
N VAL A 72 3.07 -12.64 -4.18
CA VAL A 72 3.57 -11.60 -5.10
C VAL A 72 4.33 -10.46 -4.39
N TRP A 73 4.78 -10.70 -3.16
CA TRP A 73 5.37 -9.66 -2.32
C TRP A 73 6.84 -9.40 -2.63
N PRO A 74 7.30 -8.13 -2.61
CA PRO A 74 8.71 -7.81 -2.74
C PRO A 74 9.50 -8.30 -1.51
N VAL A 75 10.44 -9.21 -1.73
CA VAL A 75 11.33 -9.74 -0.67
C VAL A 75 12.73 -9.13 -0.67
N THR A 76 13.04 -8.27 -1.65
CA THR A 76 14.31 -7.55 -1.72
C THR A 76 14.12 -6.05 -1.57
N ARG A 77 15.18 -5.35 -1.14
CA ARG A 77 15.18 -3.87 -1.07
C ARG A 77 14.89 -3.24 -2.43
N LYS A 78 15.42 -3.84 -3.52
CA LYS A 78 15.25 -3.32 -4.87
C LYS A 78 13.77 -3.35 -5.24
N ASP A 79 13.11 -4.48 -5.02
CA ASP A 79 11.71 -4.66 -5.40
C ASP A 79 10.77 -3.82 -4.52
N ALA A 80 11.11 -3.66 -3.24
CA ALA A 80 10.38 -2.77 -2.34
C ALA A 80 10.44 -1.30 -2.80
N LEU A 81 11.56 -0.86 -3.37
CA LEU A 81 11.68 0.49 -3.94
C LEU A 81 10.88 0.64 -5.24
N LEU A 82 10.74 -0.42 -6.04
CA LEU A 82 9.86 -0.42 -7.21
C LEU A 82 8.38 -0.32 -6.79
N ALA A 83 7.98 -1.05 -5.75
CA ALA A 83 6.62 -0.97 -5.21
C ALA A 83 6.31 0.43 -4.63
N LEU A 84 7.29 1.08 -4.00
CA LEU A 84 7.16 2.47 -3.56
C LEU A 84 6.95 3.42 -4.74
N ASP A 85 7.75 3.29 -5.80
CA ASP A 85 7.62 4.15 -6.98
C ASP A 85 6.25 3.96 -7.65
N ASP A 86 5.78 2.71 -7.81
CA ASP A 86 4.44 2.41 -8.32
C ASP A 86 3.34 3.10 -7.47
N PHE A 87 3.44 3.04 -6.15
CA PHE A 87 2.50 3.73 -5.26
C PHE A 87 2.53 5.25 -5.46
N LEU A 88 3.72 5.86 -5.54
CA LEU A 88 3.87 7.29 -5.71
C LEU A 88 3.28 7.78 -7.05
N GLN A 89 3.45 7.00 -8.12
CA GLN A 89 2.94 7.35 -9.45
C GLN A 89 1.43 7.13 -9.58
N ASN A 90 0.91 6.02 -9.03
CA ASN A 90 -0.43 5.55 -9.37
C ASN A 90 -1.46 5.74 -8.25
N ARG A 91 -1.04 5.91 -6.98
CA ARG A 91 -1.94 5.81 -5.82
C ARG A 91 -1.90 6.99 -4.88
N LEU A 92 -0.74 7.62 -4.69
CA LEU A 92 -0.57 8.70 -3.72
C LEU A 92 -1.57 9.85 -3.95
N ILE A 93 -1.86 10.19 -5.22
CA ILE A 93 -2.77 11.29 -5.56
C ILE A 93 -4.22 11.07 -5.05
N HIS A 94 -4.66 9.83 -4.90
CA HIS A 94 -6.00 9.47 -4.45
C HIS A 94 -6.03 8.90 -3.02
N PHE A 95 -4.85 8.73 -2.40
CA PHE A 95 -4.70 8.07 -1.10
C PHE A 95 -5.59 8.69 -0.01
N GLY A 96 -5.53 10.01 0.16
CA GLY A 96 -6.33 10.69 1.16
C GLY A 96 -7.82 10.60 0.85
N GLU A 97 -8.22 10.91 -0.38
CA GLU A 97 -9.63 11.00 -0.79
C GLU A 97 -10.44 9.74 -0.45
N TYR A 98 -9.85 8.56 -0.67
CA TYR A 98 -10.52 7.27 -0.52
C TYR A 98 -10.00 6.41 0.64
N GLN A 99 -9.27 7.00 1.60
CA GLN A 99 -8.59 6.25 2.66
C GLN A 99 -9.52 5.31 3.46
N ASP A 100 -10.76 5.75 3.70
CA ASP A 100 -11.78 5.00 4.45
C ASP A 100 -12.77 4.26 3.53
N ALA A 101 -12.61 4.34 2.20
CA ALA A 101 -13.57 3.78 1.25
C ALA A 101 -13.35 2.26 1.07
N MET A 102 -14.43 1.48 1.13
CA MET A 102 -14.40 0.04 0.86
C MET A 102 -15.32 -0.32 -0.31
N TRP A 103 -14.92 -1.31 -1.11
CA TRP A 103 -15.74 -1.81 -2.21
C TRP A 103 -15.51 -3.31 -2.42
N THR A 104 -16.59 -4.06 -2.59
CA THR A 104 -16.56 -5.54 -2.58
C THR A 104 -15.82 -6.19 -3.74
N GLN A 105 -15.53 -5.44 -4.81
CA GLN A 105 -14.92 -5.95 -6.04
C GLN A 105 -13.52 -5.40 -6.31
N THR A 106 -12.90 -4.69 -5.36
CA THR A 106 -11.48 -4.29 -5.48
C THR A 106 -10.71 -4.71 -4.23
N PRO A 107 -9.75 -5.64 -4.36
CA PRO A 107 -8.89 -6.01 -3.24
C PRO A 107 -7.78 -4.98 -2.97
N PHE A 108 -7.58 -4.00 -3.87
CA PHE A 108 -6.46 -3.05 -3.84
C PHE A 108 -6.91 -1.58 -3.91
N GLY A 109 -8.14 -1.30 -3.47
CA GLY A 109 -8.69 0.06 -3.42
C GLY A 109 -8.47 0.75 -2.09
#